data_AF-A0A972DEW1-F1
#
_entry.id   AF-A0A972DEW1-F1
#
_cell.length_a   1.000
_cell.length_b   1.000
_cell.length_c   1.000
_cell.angle_alpha   90.00
_cell.angle_beta   90.00
_cell.angle_gamma   90.00
#
_symmetry.space_group_name_H-M   'P 1'
#
loop_
_entity.id
_entity.type
_entity.pdbx_description
1 polymer ?
#
loop_
_entity_poly.entity_id
_entity_poly.type
_entity_poly.pdbx_seq_one_letter_code
_entity_poly.pdbx_strand_id
1 'polypeptide(L)' 'MFNKTKTNILKKGCIWALKAIVVFADIERYTLCIDPKDISHRISKDTKAIVTVYYNIYPAPMDEIL' A
#
# COMPACT_ATOMS: atom_id res chain seq x y z
N MET A 1 -13.97 -8.33 -30.18
CA MET A 1 -14.94 -7.82 -29.19
C MET A 1 -15.33 -8.98 -28.27
N PHE A 2 -14.70 -9.07 -27.10
CA PHE A 2 -15.09 -9.95 -25.98
C PHE A 2 -15.11 -9.09 -24.71
N ASN A 3 -16.13 -9.30 -23.89
CA ASN A 3 -16.70 -8.36 -22.91
C ASN A 3 -15.74 -7.84 -21.83
N LYS A 4 -15.83 -6.51 -21.59
CA LYS A 4 -15.40 -5.84 -20.37
C LYS A 4 -16.18 -6.41 -19.17
N THR A 5 -15.55 -7.26 -18.34
CA THR A 5 -15.83 -7.37 -16.90
C THR A 5 -14.87 -8.39 -16.28
N LYS A 6 -14.12 -7.98 -15.25
CA LYS A 6 -13.28 -8.82 -14.34
C LYS A 6 -11.81 -9.04 -14.72
N THR A 7 -11.14 -8.07 -15.32
CA THR A 7 -9.66 -8.06 -15.34
C THR A 7 -9.11 -7.23 -14.18
N ASN A 8 -9.36 -7.63 -12.94
CA ASN A 8 -8.55 -7.23 -11.78
C ASN A 8 -7.75 -8.45 -11.33
N ILE A 9 -6.86 -8.91 -12.21
CA ILE A 9 -5.86 -9.92 -11.89
C ILE A 9 -4.71 -9.17 -11.19
N LEU A 10 -4.82 -9.02 -9.87
CA LEU A 10 -3.64 -8.90 -9.01
C LEU A 10 -3.90 -9.72 -7.75
N LYS A 11 -3.60 -11.02 -7.85
CA LYS A 11 -3.62 -11.97 -6.72
C LYS A 11 -2.48 -11.60 -5.76
N LYS A 12 -2.76 -11.16 -4.52
CA LYS A 12 -1.74 -10.98 -3.46
C LYS A 12 -2.31 -11.17 -2.03
N GLY A 13 -2.16 -12.38 -1.47
CA GLY A 13 -2.05 -12.63 0.00
C GLY A 13 -3.21 -12.27 0.94
N CYS A 14 -2.89 -12.20 2.25
CA CYS A 14 -3.77 -12.11 3.43
C CYS A 14 -4.89 -11.05 3.36
N ILE A 15 -4.74 -10.03 2.51
CA ILE A 15 -5.71 -8.96 2.31
C ILE A 15 -7.05 -9.50 1.75
N TRP A 16 -7.02 -10.53 0.90
CA TRP A 16 -8.25 -11.16 0.40
C TRP A 16 -9.01 -11.93 1.50
N ALA A 17 -8.27 -12.60 2.41
CA ALA A 17 -8.88 -13.30 3.55
C ALA A 17 -9.61 -12.30 4.47
N LEU A 18 -9.09 -11.09 4.58
CA LEU A 18 -9.69 -9.99 5.35
C LEU A 18 -10.75 -9.21 4.56
N LYS A 19 -10.98 -9.56 3.29
CA LYS A 19 -11.89 -8.84 2.35
C LYS A 19 -11.62 -7.34 2.29
N ALA A 20 -10.36 -6.94 2.48
CA ALA A 20 -9.95 -5.54 2.49
C ALA A 20 -9.53 -5.05 1.09
N ILE A 21 -9.51 -3.73 0.93
CA ILE A 21 -9.08 -3.05 -0.30
C ILE A 21 -7.64 -2.56 -0.12
N VAL A 22 -6.79 -2.77 -1.12
CA VAL A 22 -5.41 -2.25 -1.12
C VAL A 22 -5.41 -0.87 -1.75
N VAL A 23 -4.86 0.11 -1.02
CA VAL A 23 -4.51 1.42 -1.56
C VAL A 23 -2.98 1.48 -1.62
N PHE A 24 -2.44 1.62 -2.82
CA PHE A 24 -1.00 1.76 -3.02
C PHE A 24 -0.55 3.18 -2.75
N ALA A 25 0.60 3.33 -2.10
CA ALA A 25 1.33 4.58 -1.91
C ALA A 25 2.65 4.52 -2.69
N ASP A 26 3.21 5.68 -2.99
CA ASP A 26 4.48 5.83 -3.67
C ASP A 26 5.66 5.50 -2.73
N ILE A 27 6.83 5.36 -3.33
CA ILE A 27 8.07 5.03 -2.64
C ILE A 27 9.07 6.18 -2.74
N GLU A 28 9.91 6.33 -1.73
CA GLU A 28 11.05 7.22 -1.81
C GLU A 28 12.19 6.57 -2.61
N ARG A 29 12.73 7.29 -3.59
CA ARG A 29 13.64 6.77 -4.61
C ARG A 29 14.93 6.16 -4.04
N TYR A 30 15.46 6.75 -2.97
CA TYR A 30 16.76 6.34 -2.41
C TYR A 30 16.64 5.24 -1.37
N THR A 31 15.58 5.23 -0.58
CA THR A 31 15.37 4.24 0.50
C THR A 31 14.57 3.04 0.02
N LEU A 32 13.82 3.19 -1.09
CA LEU A 32 12.85 2.24 -1.62
C LEU A 32 11.77 1.84 -0.61
N CYS A 33 11.69 2.59 0.49
CA CYS A 33 10.64 2.49 1.49
C CYS A 33 9.48 3.41 1.07
N ILE A 34 8.32 3.22 1.69
CA ILE A 34 7.13 4.05 1.45
C ILE A 34 7.44 5.53 1.72
N ASP A 35 6.97 6.43 0.84
CA ASP A 35 7.09 7.87 1.06
C ASP A 35 6.02 8.34 2.08
N PRO A 36 6.42 8.83 3.26
CA PRO A 36 5.46 9.29 4.27
C PRO A 36 4.57 10.44 3.77
N LYS A 37 5.06 11.29 2.86
CA LYS A 37 4.29 12.43 2.33
C LYS A 37 3.09 11.98 1.49
N ASP A 38 3.26 10.88 0.77
CA ASP A 38 2.23 10.31 -0.10
C ASP A 38 1.16 9.52 0.67
N ILE A 39 1.39 9.19 1.95
CA ILE A 39 0.42 8.46 2.78
C ILE A 39 -0.76 9.34 3.21
N SER A 40 -0.47 10.58 3.64
CA SER A 40 -1.43 11.47 4.31
C SER A 40 -2.76 11.65 3.56
N HIS A 41 -2.69 11.89 2.24
CA HIS A 41 -3.86 12.12 1.39
C HIS A 41 -4.60 10.83 0.98
N ARG A 42 -4.01 9.65 1.25
CA ARG A 42 -4.61 8.33 0.97
C ARG A 42 -5.36 7.76 2.16
N ILE A 43 -5.13 8.31 3.36
CA ILE A 43 -5.87 7.93 4.55
C ILE A 43 -7.31 8.43 4.44
N SER A 44 -8.25 7.51 4.65
CA SER A 44 -9.68 7.79 4.69
C SER A 44 -10.31 7.13 5.92
N LYS A 45 -11.59 7.38 6.15
CA LYS A 45 -12.39 6.70 7.20
C LYS A 45 -12.34 5.16 7.12
N ASP A 46 -12.07 4.62 5.93
CA ASP A 46 -12.05 3.18 5.67
C ASP A 46 -10.65 2.58 5.85
N THR A 47 -9.61 3.41 6.03
CA THR A 47 -8.25 2.95 6.28
C THR A 47 -8.15 2.30 7.67
N LYS A 48 -7.83 1.00 7.70
CA LYS A 48 -7.72 0.21 8.95
C LYS A 48 -6.28 -0.11 9.35
N ALA A 49 -5.36 -0.10 8.41
CA ALA A 49 -3.96 -0.39 8.64
C ALA A 49 -3.09 0.23 7.55
N ILE A 50 -1.86 0.57 7.92
CA ILE A 50 -0.76 0.89 7.00
C ILE A 50 0.25 -0.24 7.12
N VAL A 51 0.62 -0.86 5.99
CA VAL A 51 1.58 -1.97 5.96
C VAL A 51 2.87 -1.46 5.34
N THR A 52 3.89 -1.28 6.17
CA THR A 52 5.22 -0.80 5.75
C THR A 52 6.16 -1.98 5.49
N VAL A 53 7.11 -1.80 4.57
CA VAL A 53 8.16 -2.79 4.29
C VAL A 53 9.51 -2.11 4.51
N TYR A 54 10.32 -2.66 5.41
CA TYR A 54 11.71 -2.25 5.60
C TYR A 54 12.57 -2.84 4.49
N TYR A 55 12.69 -2.10 3.39
CA TYR A 55 13.40 -2.58 2.22
C TYR A 55 14.89 -2.70 2.52
N ASN A 56 15.48 -3.87 2.23
CA ASN A 56 16.90 -4.15 2.46
C ASN A 56 17.38 -3.86 3.91
N ILE A 57 16.55 -4.17 4.91
CA ILE A 57 16.85 -3.93 6.34
C ILE A 57 17.00 -2.42 6.65
N TYR A 58 16.63 -1.54 5.72
CA TYR A 58 16.55 -0.12 5.95
C TYR A 58 15.20 0.22 6.59
N PRO A 59 15.18 0.89 7.77
CA PRO A 59 13.93 1.21 8.45
C PRO A 59 13.14 2.25 7.64
N ALA A 60 11.82 2.02 7.55
CA ALA A 60 10.92 3.04 7.04
C ALA A 60 10.79 4.18 8.08
N PRO A 61 10.47 5.41 7.66
CA PRO A 61 10.36 6.57 8.55
C PRO A 61 9.10 6.48 9.43
N MET A 62 9.11 5.63 10.45
CA MET A 62 7.92 5.35 11.27
C MET A 62 7.40 6.57 12.03
N ASP A 63 8.27 7.47 12.47
CA ASP A 63 7.88 8.72 13.14
C ASP A 63 7.09 9.66 12.24
N GLU A 64 7.26 9.56 10.91
CA GLU A 64 6.50 10.36 9.94
C GLU A 64 5.21 9.66 9.50
N ILE A 65 5.09 8.35 9.76
CA ILE A 65 3.94 7.51 9.36
C ILE A 65 2.89 7.42 10.48
N LEU A 66 3.31 7.51 11.75
CA LEU A 66 2.48 7.37 12.95
C LEU A 66 2.11 8.72 13.57
#